data_AF-V7BN66-F1
#
_entry.id   AF-V7BN66-F1
#
_cell.length_a   1.000
_cell.length_b   1.000
_cell.length_c   1.000
_cell.angle_alpha   90.00
_cell.angle_beta   90.00
_cell.angle_gamma   90.00
#
_symmetry.space_group_name_H-M   'P 1'
#
loop_
_entity.id
_entity.type
_entity.pdbx_description
1 polymer ?
#
loop_
_entity_poly.entity_id
_entity_poly.type
_entity_poly.pdbx_seq_one_letter_code
_entity_poly.pdbx_strand_id
1 'polypeptide(L)'
;MGALSLHRIQLSIFPIFVFLSLVWSSSFANSLHDNFLGCLVNHSEPSHPITSAIFTPNNTSFSSVLQAYIRNLCFNTSTTRKPFLIVTPFHVSHVQAVVLCAKKHNLLIKIRSGGHDYEGLSYVASKPFFILDMFHLRSIRVEIDTETAWVEAGATLGEVYYRIGRLLDRKSMGEDLFWAITGGGGSSFGVVLAYKIKLLVRVPEIVTVFRVRRTLEQNATDIAGTPLEILLDRQPQSPVNYLKRKSDYVQKPISKDGFEGI
;
A
#
# COMPACT_ATOMS: atom_id res chain seq x y z
N MET A 1 -13.25 -66.27 -46.50
CA MET A 1 -11.95 -65.56 -46.43
C MET A 1 -12.24 -64.07 -46.43
N GLY A 2 -11.78 -63.34 -45.40
CA GLY A 2 -11.63 -61.87 -45.39
C GLY A 2 -12.88 -61.00 -45.21
N ALA A 3 -13.32 -60.78 -43.96
CA ALA A 3 -14.16 -59.62 -43.63
C ALA A 3 -13.24 -58.42 -43.30
N LEU A 4 -13.33 -57.34 -44.08
CA LEU A 4 -12.55 -56.13 -43.89
C LEU A 4 -13.12 -55.30 -42.73
N SER A 5 -12.32 -55.12 -41.69
CA SER A 5 -12.62 -54.27 -40.52
C SER A 5 -12.40 -52.79 -40.87
N LEU A 6 -13.48 -52.01 -40.90
CA LEU A 6 -13.42 -50.55 -40.95
C LEU A 6 -13.09 -50.01 -39.54
N HIS A 7 -11.81 -49.73 -39.29
CA HIS A 7 -11.39 -48.95 -38.13
C HIS A 7 -11.99 -47.53 -38.24
N ARG A 8 -12.98 -47.23 -37.39
CA ARG A 8 -13.42 -45.86 -37.13
C ARG A 8 -12.26 -45.11 -36.47
N ILE A 9 -11.58 -44.26 -37.23
CA ILE A 9 -10.71 -43.23 -36.67
C ILE A 9 -11.62 -42.24 -35.95
N GLN A 10 -11.81 -42.41 -34.65
CA GLN A 10 -12.44 -41.42 -33.80
C GLN A 10 -11.42 -40.29 -33.62
N LEU A 11 -11.41 -39.34 -34.56
CA LEU A 11 -10.70 -38.06 -34.41
C LEU A 11 -11.16 -37.45 -33.09
N SER A 12 -10.29 -37.51 -32.07
CA SER A 12 -10.55 -36.88 -30.78
C SER A 12 -10.68 -35.38 -31.04
N ILE A 13 -11.91 -34.86 -30.96
CA ILE A 13 -12.25 -33.43 -31.11
C ILE A 13 -11.94 -32.67 -29.80
N PHE A 14 -11.65 -33.41 -28.73
CA PHE A 14 -11.35 -32.90 -27.40
C PHE A 14 -10.16 -31.92 -27.33
N PRO A 15 -9.00 -32.15 -27.99
CA PRO A 15 -7.89 -31.20 -27.93
C PRO A 15 -8.17 -29.92 -28.73
N ILE A 16 -9.02 -29.96 -29.77
CA ILE A 16 -9.41 -28.79 -30.56
C ILE A 16 -10.35 -27.89 -29.76
N PHE A 17 -11.32 -28.46 -29.03
CA PHE A 17 -12.20 -27.71 -28.13
C PHE A 17 -11.44 -27.05 -26.96
N VAL A 18 -10.42 -27.73 -26.42
CA VAL A 18 -9.54 -27.16 -25.39
C VAL A 18 -8.70 -26.01 -25.95
N PHE A 19 -8.17 -26.15 -27.18
CA PHE A 19 -7.41 -25.08 -27.83
C PHE A 19 -8.29 -23.86 -28.18
N LEU A 20 -9.52 -24.06 -28.69
CA LEU A 20 -10.46 -22.98 -28.98
C LEU A 20 -10.89 -22.23 -27.71
N SER A 21 -11.13 -22.94 -26.60
CA SER A 21 -11.52 -22.32 -25.32
C SER A 21 -10.39 -21.50 -24.69
N LEU A 22 -9.12 -21.93 -24.84
CA LEU A 22 -7.95 -21.16 -24.42
C LEU A 22 -7.77 -19.86 -25.23
N VAL A 23 -8.02 -19.89 -26.55
CA VAL A 23 -7.92 -18.72 -27.43
C VAL A 23 -9.09 -17.73 -27.22
N TRP A 24 -10.31 -18.21 -26.95
CA TRP A 24 -11.43 -17.33 -26.59
C TRP A 24 -11.25 -16.65 -25.24
N SER A 25 -10.65 -17.34 -24.26
CA SER A 25 -10.41 -16.77 -22.92
C SER A 25 -9.44 -15.58 -22.94
N SER A 26 -8.38 -15.63 -23.76
CA SER A 26 -7.42 -14.53 -23.89
C SER A 26 -7.99 -13.32 -24.65
N SER A 27 -8.82 -13.57 -25.67
CA SER A 27 -9.50 -12.54 -26.47
C SER A 27 -10.50 -11.71 -25.63
N PHE A 28 -11.25 -12.38 -24.75
CA PHE A 28 -12.22 -11.74 -23.85
C PHE A 28 -11.55 -10.91 -22.75
N ALA A 29 -10.41 -11.37 -22.21
CA ALA A 29 -9.64 -10.65 -21.20
C ALA A 29 -9.04 -9.33 -21.75
N ASN A 30 -8.57 -9.33 -23.00
CA ASN A 30 -8.09 -8.11 -23.68
C ASN A 30 -9.24 -7.12 -23.94
N SER A 31 -10.40 -7.61 -24.40
CA SER A 31 -11.60 -6.79 -24.58
C SER A 31 -12.07 -6.13 -23.27
N LEU A 32 -12.04 -6.84 -22.13
CA LEU A 32 -12.37 -6.27 -20.83
C LEU A 32 -11.37 -5.19 -20.38
N HIS A 33 -10.08 -5.36 -20.69
CA HIS A 33 -9.04 -4.37 -20.40
C HIS A 33 -9.25 -3.09 -21.22
N ASP A 34 -9.48 -3.23 -22.52
CA ASP A 34 -9.70 -2.09 -23.44
C ASP A 34 -10.99 -1.33 -23.09
N ASN A 35 -12.05 -2.06 -22.73
CA ASN A 35 -13.30 -1.47 -22.27
C ASN A 35 -13.14 -0.69 -20.95
N PHE A 36 -12.30 -1.20 -20.03
CA PHE A 36 -12.01 -0.51 -18.78
C PHE A 36 -11.18 0.76 -18.98
N LEU A 37 -10.13 0.70 -19.81
CA LEU A 37 -9.34 1.87 -20.18
C LEU A 37 -10.18 2.94 -20.88
N GLY A 38 -11.04 2.52 -21.82
CA GLY A 38 -12.00 3.41 -22.47
C GLY A 38 -12.96 4.06 -21.46
N CYS A 39 -13.44 3.30 -20.47
CA CYS A 39 -14.26 3.85 -19.39
C CYS A 39 -13.53 4.94 -18.59
N LEU A 40 -12.26 4.69 -18.22
CA LEU A 40 -11.45 5.64 -17.44
C LEU A 40 -11.25 6.94 -18.20
N VAL A 41 -10.86 6.87 -19.48
CA VAL A 41 -10.66 8.05 -20.32
C VAL A 41 -11.98 8.82 -20.51
N ASN A 42 -13.09 8.11 -20.70
CA ASN A 42 -14.41 8.74 -20.88
C ASN A 42 -14.95 9.42 -19.61
N HIS A 43 -14.56 8.97 -18.42
CA HIS A 43 -14.90 9.61 -17.15
C HIS A 43 -13.80 10.57 -16.67
N SER A 44 -12.78 10.80 -17.49
CA SER A 44 -11.73 11.76 -17.18
C SER A 44 -12.28 13.18 -17.29
N GLU A 45 -11.92 14.02 -16.33
CA GLU A 45 -12.21 15.44 -16.39
C GLU A 45 -11.30 16.10 -17.43
N PRO A 46 -11.80 16.98 -18.32
CA PRO A 46 -10.96 17.61 -19.35
C PRO A 46 -9.80 18.43 -18.79
N SER A 47 -10.01 19.08 -17.63
CA SER A 47 -9.00 19.85 -16.92
C SER A 47 -7.93 18.99 -16.23
N HIS A 48 -8.24 17.71 -15.98
CA HIS A 48 -7.37 16.75 -15.29
C HIS A 48 -7.39 15.42 -16.07
N PRO A 49 -6.61 15.31 -17.16
CA PRO A 49 -6.59 14.10 -17.97
C PRO A 49 -5.94 12.93 -17.23
N ILE A 50 -6.64 11.79 -17.21
CA ILE A 50 -6.22 10.59 -16.47
C ILE A 50 -5.13 9.78 -17.17
N THR A 51 -4.91 9.95 -18.48
CA THR A 51 -4.05 9.08 -19.28
C THR A 51 -2.62 8.97 -18.76
N SER A 52 -2.04 10.07 -18.26
CA SER A 52 -0.69 10.08 -17.67
C SER A 52 -0.60 9.40 -16.30
N ALA A 53 -1.75 9.17 -15.65
CA ALA A 53 -1.84 8.47 -14.38
C ALA A 53 -1.95 6.95 -14.54
N ILE A 54 -2.03 6.43 -15.77
CA ILE A 54 -2.29 5.01 -16.03
C ILE A 54 -1.00 4.30 -16.44
N PHE A 55 -0.66 3.21 -15.74
CA PHE A 55 0.46 2.34 -16.06
C PHE A 55 -0.02 0.91 -16.33
N THR A 56 0.29 0.44 -17.53
CA THR A 56 0.09 -0.94 -17.99
C THR A 56 1.42 -1.70 -17.99
N PRO A 57 1.42 -3.04 -18.01
CA PRO A 57 2.66 -3.83 -18.16
C PRO A 57 3.50 -3.49 -19.41
N ASN A 58 2.91 -2.82 -20.41
CA ASN A 58 3.61 -2.36 -21.60
C ASN A 58 4.45 -1.08 -21.36
N ASN A 59 4.18 -0.33 -20.27
CA ASN A 59 4.96 0.85 -19.92
C ASN A 59 6.29 0.43 -19.24
N THR A 60 7.41 1.02 -19.68
CA THR A 60 8.74 0.74 -19.09
C THR A 60 8.82 1.07 -17.60
N SER A 61 8.04 2.05 -17.13
CA SER A 61 7.95 2.46 -15.73
C SER A 61 7.05 1.56 -14.86
N PHE A 62 6.32 0.60 -15.43
CA PHE A 62 5.36 -0.20 -14.68
C PHE A 62 6.00 -0.93 -13.50
N SER A 63 7.13 -1.59 -13.73
CA SER A 63 7.83 -2.34 -12.69
C SER A 63 8.35 -1.44 -11.57
N SER A 64 8.91 -0.27 -11.90
CA SER A 64 9.44 0.65 -10.89
C SER A 64 8.33 1.28 -10.06
N VAL A 65 7.21 1.67 -10.68
CA VAL A 65 6.01 2.16 -9.98
C VAL A 65 5.42 1.10 -9.05
N LEU A 66 5.35 -0.16 -9.51
CA LEU A 66 4.85 -1.26 -8.69
C LEU A 66 5.74 -1.48 -7.46
N GLN A 67 7.06 -1.57 -7.67
CA GLN A 67 8.05 -1.92 -6.64
C GLN A 67 8.30 -0.81 -5.62
N ALA A 68 8.12 0.47 -5.99
CA ALA A 68 8.38 1.62 -5.11
C ALA A 68 7.66 1.54 -3.74
N TYR A 69 6.49 0.88 -3.70
CA TYR A 69 5.64 0.74 -2.51
C TYR A 69 5.37 -0.72 -2.12
N ILE A 70 6.24 -1.66 -2.51
CA ILE A 70 6.24 -3.01 -1.91
C ILE A 70 7.17 -2.99 -0.70
N ARG A 71 6.60 -2.95 0.51
CA ARG A 71 7.40 -2.87 1.74
C ARG A 71 7.79 -4.23 2.29
N ASN A 72 6.94 -5.22 2.13
CA ASN A 72 7.26 -6.61 2.48
C ASN A 72 7.75 -7.37 1.25
N LEU A 73 9.07 -7.62 1.20
CA LEU A 73 9.76 -8.27 0.08
C LEU A 73 9.32 -9.74 -0.14
N CYS A 74 8.68 -10.37 0.85
CA CYS A 74 8.08 -11.70 0.69
C CYS A 74 7.09 -11.75 -0.49
N PHE A 75 6.45 -10.63 -0.81
CA PHE A 75 5.50 -10.50 -1.91
C PHE A 75 6.13 -9.96 -3.21
N ASN A 76 7.44 -9.71 -3.22
CA ASN A 76 8.17 -9.28 -4.42
C ASN A 76 8.81 -10.46 -5.16
N THR A 77 8.10 -11.58 -5.25
CA THR A 77 8.56 -12.77 -5.97
C THR A 77 7.95 -12.85 -7.38
N SER A 78 8.53 -13.68 -8.25
CA SER A 78 7.98 -13.99 -9.57
C SER A 78 6.65 -14.75 -9.49
N THR A 79 6.44 -15.53 -8.41
CA THR A 79 5.22 -16.31 -8.19
C THR A 79 4.05 -15.47 -7.69
N THR A 80 4.31 -14.30 -7.10
CA THR A 80 3.26 -13.40 -6.63
C THR A 80 2.58 -12.71 -7.81
N ARG A 81 1.27 -12.95 -7.98
CA ARG A 81 0.46 -12.34 -9.04
C ARG A 81 0.58 -10.82 -9.02
N LYS A 82 0.87 -10.24 -10.19
CA LYS A 82 0.99 -8.78 -10.40
C LYS A 82 -0.35 -8.18 -10.84
N PRO A 83 -0.61 -6.91 -10.54
CA PRO A 83 -1.78 -6.23 -11.08
C PRO A 83 -1.69 -6.13 -12.61
N PHE A 84 -2.84 -6.09 -13.29
CA PHE A 84 -2.86 -5.86 -14.73
C PHE A 84 -2.80 -4.36 -15.10
N LEU A 85 -2.97 -3.48 -14.12
CA LEU A 85 -2.97 -2.03 -14.27
C LEU A 85 -2.61 -1.35 -12.95
N ILE A 86 -1.97 -0.19 -13.00
CA ILE A 86 -1.78 0.70 -11.85
C ILE A 86 -2.27 2.09 -12.26
N VAL A 87 -3.06 2.74 -11.41
CA VAL A 87 -3.51 4.12 -11.60
C VAL A 87 -2.97 4.98 -10.46
N THR A 88 -2.20 6.03 -10.76
CA THR A 88 -1.62 6.97 -9.79
C THR A 88 -2.31 8.34 -9.88
N PRO A 89 -3.49 8.54 -9.27
CA PRO A 89 -4.27 9.77 -9.40
C PRO A 89 -3.48 11.02 -9.00
N PHE A 90 -3.51 12.05 -9.85
CA PHE A 90 -2.99 13.39 -9.54
C PHE A 90 -4.08 14.34 -9.02
N HIS A 91 -5.35 13.97 -9.20
CA HIS A 91 -6.50 14.75 -8.80
C HIS A 91 -7.62 13.82 -8.32
N VAL A 92 -8.52 14.35 -7.48
CA VAL A 92 -9.64 13.59 -6.90
C VAL A 92 -10.58 13.03 -7.97
N SER A 93 -10.75 13.73 -9.10
CA SER A 93 -11.60 13.24 -10.20
C SER A 93 -11.10 11.92 -10.81
N HIS A 94 -9.78 11.67 -10.79
CA HIS A 94 -9.24 10.38 -11.24
C HIS A 94 -9.69 9.23 -10.32
N VAL A 95 -9.73 9.47 -9.01
CA VAL A 95 -10.20 8.47 -8.03
C VAL A 95 -11.67 8.13 -8.27
N GLN A 96 -12.49 9.15 -8.52
CA GLN A 96 -13.91 8.98 -8.83
C GLN A 96 -14.11 8.15 -10.10
N ALA A 97 -13.41 8.50 -11.19
CA ALA A 97 -13.46 7.74 -12.45
C ALA A 97 -13.06 6.27 -12.24
N VAL A 98 -12.00 6.02 -11.48
CA VAL A 98 -11.54 4.66 -11.14
C VAL A 98 -12.61 3.88 -10.39
N VAL A 99 -13.20 4.43 -9.33
CA VAL A 99 -14.23 3.73 -8.54
C VAL A 99 -15.47 3.42 -9.39
N LEU A 100 -15.91 4.37 -10.21
CA LEU A 100 -17.06 4.20 -11.10
C LEU A 100 -16.82 3.09 -12.13
N CYS A 101 -15.68 3.14 -12.82
CA CYS A 101 -15.35 2.13 -13.84
C CYS A 101 -15.07 0.76 -13.22
N ALA A 102 -14.42 0.69 -12.05
CA ALA A 102 -14.18 -0.57 -11.36
C ALA A 102 -15.49 -1.27 -11.00
N LYS A 103 -16.46 -0.49 -10.49
CA LYS A 103 -17.81 -0.99 -10.20
C LYS A 103 -18.53 -1.45 -11.47
N LYS A 104 -18.51 -0.63 -12.53
CA LYS A 104 -19.17 -0.95 -13.82
C LYS A 104 -18.65 -2.25 -14.43
N HIS A 105 -17.36 -2.50 -14.34
CA HIS A 105 -16.70 -3.67 -14.93
C HIS A 105 -16.47 -4.81 -13.93
N ASN A 106 -16.95 -4.68 -12.69
CA ASN A 106 -16.79 -5.66 -11.61
C ASN A 106 -15.33 -6.10 -11.38
N LEU A 107 -14.41 -5.12 -11.40
CA LEU A 107 -12.98 -5.35 -11.24
C LEU A 107 -12.56 -5.17 -9.78
N LEU A 108 -11.68 -6.06 -9.32
CA LEU A 108 -11.09 -5.94 -7.98
C LEU A 108 -10.05 -4.82 -7.98
N ILE A 109 -10.35 -3.78 -7.19
CA ILE A 109 -9.42 -2.69 -6.89
C ILE A 109 -8.64 -2.99 -5.61
N LYS A 110 -7.34 -2.69 -5.62
CA LYS A 110 -6.51 -2.64 -4.42
C LYS A 110 -6.03 -1.21 -4.21
N ILE A 111 -6.40 -0.61 -3.08
CA ILE A 111 -6.05 0.77 -2.77
C ILE A 111 -4.73 0.75 -2.02
N ARG A 112 -3.74 1.50 -2.52
CA ARG A 112 -2.41 1.60 -1.93
C ARG A 112 -2.10 3.06 -1.62
N SER A 113 -1.60 3.30 -0.42
CA SER A 113 -0.96 4.55 -0.01
C SER A 113 0.52 4.25 0.24
N GLY A 114 0.99 4.16 1.50
CA GLY A 114 2.39 3.88 1.83
C GLY A 114 2.88 2.45 1.61
N GLY A 115 1.99 1.50 1.28
CA GLY A 115 2.34 0.10 1.02
C GLY A 115 2.84 -0.70 2.22
N HIS A 116 2.57 -0.23 3.45
CA HIS A 116 3.01 -0.87 4.70
C HIS A 116 2.07 -1.97 5.21
N ASP A 117 1.24 -2.53 4.33
CA ASP A 117 0.40 -3.66 4.70
C ASP A 117 1.27 -4.90 4.91
N TYR A 118 1.25 -5.48 6.11
CA TYR A 118 2.12 -6.60 6.46
C TYR A 118 1.85 -7.86 5.64
N GLU A 119 0.61 -8.05 5.20
CA GLU A 119 0.17 -9.17 4.37
C GLU A 119 0.10 -8.78 2.87
N GLY A 120 0.59 -7.60 2.51
CA GLY A 120 0.59 -7.09 1.15
C GLY A 120 -0.80 -6.91 0.55
N LEU A 121 -1.86 -6.79 1.35
CA LEU A 121 -3.26 -6.72 0.88
C LEU A 121 -3.53 -5.55 -0.06
N SER A 122 -2.73 -4.49 0.01
CA SER A 122 -2.81 -3.30 -0.86
C SER A 122 -2.17 -3.49 -2.24
N TYR A 123 -1.44 -4.60 -2.48
CA TYR A 123 -0.75 -4.86 -3.75
C TYR A 123 -0.68 -6.34 -4.15
N VAL A 124 -1.37 -7.24 -3.44
CA VAL A 124 -1.48 -8.67 -3.74
C VAL A 124 -2.94 -9.11 -3.70
N ALA A 125 -3.33 -9.97 -4.64
CA ALA A 125 -4.60 -10.69 -4.64
C ALA A 125 -4.51 -12.04 -5.35
N SER A 126 -5.40 -12.96 -4.98
CA SER A 126 -5.56 -14.25 -5.66
C SER A 126 -6.30 -14.11 -7.00
N LYS A 127 -7.23 -13.15 -7.11
CA LYS A 127 -7.98 -12.84 -8.33
C LYS A 127 -7.30 -11.74 -9.16
N PRO A 128 -7.58 -11.61 -10.47
CA PRO A 128 -7.14 -10.46 -11.25
C PRO A 128 -7.55 -9.15 -10.60
N PHE A 129 -6.61 -8.21 -10.49
CA PHE A 129 -6.81 -6.95 -9.79
C PHE A 129 -5.97 -5.85 -10.42
N PHE A 130 -6.32 -4.61 -10.10
CA PHE A 130 -5.50 -3.45 -10.40
C PHE A 130 -5.28 -2.62 -9.13
N ILE A 131 -4.23 -1.79 -9.14
CA ILE A 131 -3.89 -0.93 -8.01
C ILE A 131 -4.35 0.50 -8.29
N LEU A 132 -5.01 1.11 -7.31
CA LEU A 132 -5.17 2.55 -7.20
C LEU A 132 -4.14 3.06 -6.18
N ASP A 133 -3.11 3.73 -6.68
CA ASP A 133 -1.95 4.16 -5.88
C ASP A 133 -2.03 5.66 -5.58
N MET A 134 -2.40 5.97 -4.35
CA MET A 134 -2.72 7.32 -3.89
C MET A 134 -1.48 8.21 -3.69
N PHE A 135 -0.26 7.73 -3.97
CA PHE A 135 0.99 8.41 -3.60
C PHE A 135 1.15 9.85 -4.14
N HIS A 136 0.50 10.23 -5.25
CA HIS A 136 0.56 11.60 -5.75
C HIS A 136 -0.39 12.57 -5.00
N LEU A 137 -1.43 12.07 -4.33
CA LEU A 137 -2.32 12.86 -3.48
C LEU A 137 -1.73 12.97 -2.07
N ARG A 138 -0.77 13.89 -1.89
CA ARG A 138 0.03 14.04 -0.66
C ARG A 138 0.09 15.48 -0.12
N SER A 139 -0.86 16.33 -0.50
CA SER A 139 -0.97 17.69 0.02
C SER A 139 -1.16 17.68 1.54
N ILE A 140 -0.45 18.59 2.23
CA ILE A 140 -0.54 18.80 3.67
C ILE A 140 -0.78 20.28 3.91
N ARG A 141 -1.95 20.63 4.44
CA ARG A 141 -2.29 21.99 4.85
C ARG A 141 -2.45 22.04 6.36
N VAL A 142 -1.59 22.81 7.01
CA VAL A 142 -1.63 23.02 8.46
C VAL A 142 -2.32 24.35 8.74
N GLU A 143 -3.34 24.30 9.58
CA GLU A 143 -4.11 25.44 10.08
C GLU A 143 -3.74 25.63 11.55
N ILE A 144 -2.89 26.63 11.83
CA ILE A 144 -2.32 26.87 13.17
C ILE A 144 -3.41 27.35 14.14
N ASP A 145 -4.26 28.29 13.70
CA ASP A 145 -5.29 28.91 14.55
C ASP A 145 -6.29 27.90 15.11
N THR A 146 -6.57 26.83 14.35
CA THR A 146 -7.48 25.77 14.74
C THR A 146 -6.77 24.50 15.23
N GLU A 147 -5.43 24.52 15.29
CA GLU A 147 -4.58 23.38 15.63
C GLU A 147 -4.97 22.11 14.84
N THR A 148 -5.17 22.25 13.53
CA THR A 148 -5.56 21.13 12.66
C THR A 148 -4.68 21.02 11.43
N ALA A 149 -4.54 19.81 10.90
CA ALA A 149 -3.95 19.61 9.58
C ALA A 149 -4.87 18.79 8.69
N TRP A 150 -5.02 19.24 7.45
CA TRP A 150 -5.55 18.45 6.35
C TRP A 150 -4.41 17.71 5.68
N VAL A 151 -4.50 16.39 5.62
CA VAL A 151 -3.46 15.50 5.12
C VAL A 151 -4.08 14.57 4.10
N GLU A 152 -3.68 14.68 2.83
CA GLU A 152 -4.11 13.74 1.80
C GLU A 152 -3.56 12.33 2.03
N ALA A 153 -4.30 11.32 1.58
CA ALA A 153 -4.08 9.92 1.96
C ALA A 153 -2.75 9.33 1.45
N GLY A 154 -2.14 9.92 0.43
CA GLY A 154 -0.82 9.53 -0.09
C GLY A 154 0.36 10.09 0.70
N ALA A 155 0.14 11.07 1.59
CA ALA A 155 1.20 11.65 2.40
C ALA A 155 1.75 10.64 3.41
N THR A 156 3.07 10.57 3.52
CA THR A 156 3.74 9.75 4.52
C THR A 156 3.78 10.46 5.87
N LEU A 157 3.86 9.67 6.93
CA LEU A 157 3.95 10.20 8.30
C LEU A 157 5.17 11.12 8.49
N GLY A 158 6.29 10.82 7.81
CA GLY A 158 7.48 11.66 7.84
C GLY A 158 7.25 13.04 7.23
N GLU A 159 6.53 13.13 6.10
CA GLU A 159 6.17 14.43 5.48
C GLU A 159 5.27 15.25 6.41
N VAL A 160 4.29 14.61 7.05
CA VAL A 160 3.40 15.25 8.03
C VAL A 160 4.20 15.83 9.20
N TYR A 161 5.08 15.03 9.81
CA TYR A 161 5.94 15.49 10.91
C TYR A 161 6.85 16.65 10.49
N TYR A 162 7.48 16.54 9.31
CA TYR A 162 8.36 17.59 8.81
C TYR A 162 7.61 18.91 8.54
N ARG A 163 6.40 18.85 7.96
CA ARG A 163 5.58 20.04 7.69
C ARG A 163 5.11 20.72 8.97
N ILE A 164 4.67 19.96 9.95
CA ILE A 164 4.26 20.48 11.26
C ILE A 164 5.46 21.13 11.97
N GLY A 165 6.60 20.43 12.03
CA GLY A 165 7.81 20.92 12.70
C GLY A 165 8.44 22.16 12.05
N ARG A 166 8.12 22.46 10.78
CA ARG A 166 8.56 23.69 10.10
C ARG A 166 7.70 24.92 10.39
N LEU A 167 6.42 24.73 10.67
CA LEU A 167 5.45 25.83 10.78
C LEU A 167 5.24 26.28 12.22
N LEU A 168 5.50 25.40 13.19
CA LEU A 168 5.39 25.71 14.61
C LEU A 168 6.78 26.06 15.15
N ASP A 169 6.99 27.33 15.52
CA ASP A 169 8.23 27.80 16.16
C ASP A 169 8.14 27.61 17.70
N ARG A 170 9.28 27.35 18.35
CA ARG A 170 9.45 26.97 19.77
C ARG A 170 8.64 27.80 20.76
N LYS A 171 8.40 29.08 20.44
CA LYS A 171 7.70 30.06 21.29
C LYS A 171 6.18 29.88 21.32
N SER A 172 5.60 29.21 20.32
CA SER A 172 4.15 28.98 20.18
C SER A 172 3.67 27.69 20.87
N MET A 173 4.62 26.85 21.30
CA MET A 173 4.38 25.56 21.91
C MET A 173 4.51 25.67 23.42
N GLY A 174 3.41 26.08 24.08
CA GLY A 174 3.23 25.94 25.54
C GLY A 174 3.24 24.48 26.01
N GLU A 175 3.13 24.25 27.32
CA GLU A 175 3.32 22.92 27.90
C GLU A 175 2.20 21.92 27.58
N ASP A 176 2.64 20.66 27.40
CA ASP A 176 1.94 19.38 27.30
C ASP A 176 1.64 18.70 25.93
N LEU A 177 2.40 17.59 25.77
CA LEU A 177 2.13 16.22 25.29
C LEU A 177 2.04 15.81 23.80
N PHE A 178 2.60 14.62 23.50
CA PHE A 178 2.48 13.84 22.26
C PHE A 178 1.33 12.78 22.32
N TRP A 179 0.58 12.45 21.23
CA TRP A 179 -0.31 11.28 20.97
C TRP A 179 -1.65 11.62 20.25
N ALA A 180 -1.77 11.40 18.92
CA ALA A 180 -3.07 11.16 18.25
C ALA A 180 -2.93 10.85 16.75
N ILE A 181 -2.69 9.59 16.37
CA ILE A 181 -3.00 9.07 15.02
C ILE A 181 -3.03 7.55 15.08
N THR A 182 -4.09 6.99 15.66
CA THR A 182 -4.34 5.54 15.68
C THR A 182 -5.28 5.16 14.55
N GLY A 183 -4.77 4.27 13.69
CA GLY A 183 -5.44 3.75 12.51
C GLY A 183 -6.52 2.71 12.82
N GLY A 184 -7.53 2.68 11.93
CA GLY A 184 -8.65 1.73 11.95
C GLY A 184 -8.92 1.08 10.59
N GLY A 185 -7.96 1.09 9.65
CA GLY A 185 -8.09 0.39 8.37
C GLY A 185 -9.19 0.95 7.45
N GLY A 186 -8.92 2.07 6.77
CA GLY A 186 -9.89 2.74 5.90
C GLY A 186 -10.34 1.97 4.65
N SER A 187 -9.66 0.87 4.28
CA SER A 187 -9.92 0.15 3.02
C SER A 187 -11.27 -0.56 2.95
N SER A 188 -11.96 -0.78 4.07
CA SER A 188 -13.23 -1.54 4.10
C SER A 188 -14.47 -0.69 3.76
N PHE A 189 -14.37 0.63 3.85
CA PHE A 189 -15.53 1.54 3.77
C PHE A 189 -15.49 2.49 2.56
N GLY A 190 -14.37 2.54 1.83
CA GLY A 190 -14.22 3.36 0.63
C GLY A 190 -12.77 3.77 0.36
N VAL A 191 -12.59 4.72 -0.56
CA VAL A 191 -11.30 5.36 -0.82
C VAL A 191 -11.21 6.63 0.03
N VAL A 192 -10.36 6.63 1.05
CA VAL A 192 -10.10 7.84 1.83
C VAL A 192 -9.19 8.76 1.01
N LEU A 193 -9.62 10.00 0.80
CA LEU A 193 -8.86 11.01 0.05
C LEU A 193 -7.95 11.84 0.96
N ALA A 194 -8.46 12.23 2.13
CA ALA A 194 -7.73 13.02 3.10
C ALA A 194 -8.28 12.80 4.51
N TYR A 195 -7.43 13.09 5.50
CA TYR A 195 -7.76 13.13 6.91
C TYR A 195 -7.66 14.57 7.39
N LYS A 196 -8.64 15.00 8.19
CA LYS A 196 -8.47 16.16 9.06
C LYS A 196 -8.01 15.64 10.41
N ILE A 197 -6.76 15.90 10.76
CA ILE A 197 -6.19 15.52 12.06
C ILE A 197 -6.17 16.74 12.97
N LYS A 198 -6.47 16.52 14.25
CA LYS A 198 -6.26 17.54 15.28
C LYS A 198 -4.85 17.39 15.82
N LEU A 199 -4.07 18.45 15.80
CA LEU A 199 -2.68 18.50 16.22
C LEU A 199 -2.55 18.64 17.73
N LEU A 200 -3.40 17.92 18.47
CA LEU A 200 -3.77 18.08 19.90
C LEU A 200 -2.64 17.89 20.93
N VAL A 201 -1.43 18.12 20.48
CA VAL A 201 -0.32 17.29 20.79
C VAL A 201 0.94 18.17 20.68
N ARG A 202 1.23 18.97 21.71
CA ARG A 202 2.44 19.80 21.75
C ARG A 202 3.63 18.92 22.13
N VAL A 203 4.53 18.73 21.19
CA VAL A 203 5.79 18.02 21.43
C VAL A 203 6.72 18.95 22.23
N PRO A 204 7.25 18.55 23.41
CA PRO A 204 8.25 19.34 24.10
C PRO A 204 9.49 19.50 23.23
N GLU A 205 10.19 20.63 23.32
CA GLU A 205 11.40 20.90 22.52
C GLU A 205 12.44 19.78 22.63
N ILE A 206 12.52 19.16 23.81
CA ILE A 206 13.41 18.06 24.10
C ILE A 206 12.58 16.79 24.31
N VAL A 207 12.48 15.97 23.26
CA VAL A 207 11.98 14.61 23.36
C VAL A 207 13.14 13.69 23.67
N THR A 208 12.90 12.69 24.50
CA THR A 208 13.94 11.71 24.77
C THR A 208 13.50 10.30 24.47
N VAL A 209 14.45 9.55 23.92
CA VAL A 209 14.24 8.21 23.40
C VAL A 209 15.07 7.26 24.24
N PHE A 210 14.41 6.30 24.88
CA PHE A 210 15.11 5.15 25.45
C PHE A 210 15.16 4.01 24.43
N ARG A 211 16.30 3.32 24.37
CA ARG A 211 16.48 2.11 23.56
C ARG A 211 16.65 0.93 24.50
N VAL A 212 15.59 0.16 24.70
CA VAL A 212 15.70 -1.13 25.39
C VAL A 212 16.17 -2.17 24.38
N ARG A 213 17.39 -2.69 24.55
CA ARG A 213 17.84 -3.89 23.85
C ARG A 213 17.39 -5.09 24.69
N ARG A 214 16.61 -5.99 24.10
CA ARG A 214 16.27 -7.29 24.71
C ARG A 214 16.84 -8.40 23.86
N THR A 215 17.48 -9.37 24.48
CA THR A 215 17.85 -10.64 23.83
C THR A 215 16.73 -11.65 24.00
N LEU A 216 16.72 -12.71 23.17
CA LEU A 216 15.75 -13.82 23.30
C LEU A 216 15.85 -14.50 24.67
N GLU A 217 17.05 -14.54 25.25
CA GLU A 217 17.32 -15.07 26.59
C GLU A 217 16.72 -14.22 27.72
N GLN A 218 16.33 -12.96 27.44
CA GLN A 218 15.75 -12.01 28.39
C GLN A 218 14.22 -11.87 28.25
N ASN A 219 13.50 -12.96 27.89
CA ASN A 219 12.03 -13.02 27.81
C ASN A 219 11.40 -11.86 27.00
N ALA A 220 11.84 -11.67 25.75
CA ALA A 220 11.24 -10.69 24.83
C ALA A 220 9.80 -11.05 24.38
N THR A 221 9.29 -12.22 24.76
CA THR A 221 8.02 -12.81 24.35
C THR A 221 6.79 -12.32 25.14
N ASP A 222 6.98 -11.71 26.31
CA ASP A 222 5.90 -11.24 27.20
C ASP A 222 5.10 -10.02 26.68
N ILE A 223 5.31 -9.56 25.43
CA ILE A 223 4.71 -8.33 24.90
C ILE A 223 3.48 -8.59 24.01
N ALA A 224 3.14 -9.83 23.66
CA ALA A 224 1.86 -10.13 23.00
C ALA A 224 1.52 -11.61 23.17
N GLY A 225 0.31 -11.90 23.70
CA GLY A 225 -0.21 -13.23 24.03
C GLY A 225 -0.31 -14.20 22.85
N THR A 226 0.84 -14.62 22.33
CA THR A 226 1.01 -15.64 21.30
C THR A 226 1.70 -16.84 21.94
N PRO A 227 1.25 -18.08 21.71
CA PRO A 227 1.85 -19.27 22.30
C PRO A 227 3.34 -19.40 21.96
N LEU A 228 4.13 -19.75 22.97
CA LEU A 228 5.60 -19.77 22.92
C LEU A 228 6.12 -20.71 21.82
N GLU A 229 5.38 -21.77 21.48
CA GLU A 229 5.81 -22.76 20.50
C GLU A 229 6.03 -22.17 19.10
N ILE A 230 5.30 -21.11 18.74
CA ILE A 230 5.42 -20.45 17.43
C ILE A 230 6.73 -19.67 17.30
N LEU A 231 7.29 -19.20 18.42
CA LEU A 231 8.56 -18.46 18.43
C LEU A 231 9.77 -19.40 18.58
N LEU A 232 9.58 -20.56 19.20
CA LEU A 232 10.63 -21.54 19.43
C LEU A 232 11.09 -22.25 18.14
N ASP A 233 10.25 -22.31 17.11
CA ASP A 233 10.59 -22.97 15.84
C ASP A 233 11.20 -22.02 14.79
N ARG A 234 11.33 -20.72 15.13
CA ARG A 234 12.10 -19.77 14.32
C ARG A 234 13.57 -19.89 14.69
N GLN A 235 14.39 -20.35 13.75
CA GLN A 235 15.85 -20.20 13.80
C GLN A 235 16.24 -18.87 13.11
N PRO A 236 16.43 -17.75 13.85
CA PRO A 236 16.94 -16.52 13.26
C PRO A 236 18.42 -16.70 12.88
N GLN A 237 18.74 -16.55 11.60
CA GLN A 237 20.12 -16.73 11.07
C GLN A 237 21.11 -15.61 11.46
N SER A 238 20.78 -14.76 12.42
CA SER A 238 21.64 -13.71 12.99
C SER A 238 20.93 -13.05 14.19
N PRO A 239 21.64 -12.40 15.12
CA PRO A 239 21.01 -11.64 16.20
C PRO A 239 20.15 -10.50 15.60
N VAL A 240 18.84 -10.72 15.56
CA VAL A 240 17.86 -9.75 15.07
C VAL A 240 17.68 -8.68 16.15
N ASN A 241 18.19 -7.47 15.91
CA ASN A 241 17.99 -6.33 16.78
C ASN A 241 16.55 -5.80 16.63
N TYR A 242 15.69 -6.09 17.62
CA TYR A 242 14.38 -5.44 17.70
C TYR A 242 14.53 -4.03 18.26
N LEU A 243 14.13 -3.03 17.49
CA LEU A 243 14.10 -1.64 17.91
C LEU A 243 12.65 -1.22 18.19
N LYS A 244 12.27 -1.18 19.46
CA LYS A 244 11.03 -0.52 19.90
C LYS A 244 11.41 0.83 20.50
N ARG A 245 11.21 1.91 19.74
CA ARG A 245 11.33 3.28 20.27
C ARG A 245 9.99 3.67 20.84
N LYS A 246 9.93 3.85 22.16
CA LYS A 246 8.80 4.46 22.85
C LYS A 246 9.39 5.60 23.68
N SER A 247 8.83 6.81 23.58
CA SER A 247 9.27 7.96 24.37
C SER A 247 8.39 8.07 25.59
N ASP A 248 8.84 7.51 26.70
CA ASP A 248 8.20 7.70 28.00
C ASP A 248 9.28 8.35 28.89
N TYR A 249 9.05 9.61 29.29
CA TYR A 249 9.81 10.37 30.30
C TYR A 249 11.34 10.36 30.25
N VAL A 250 11.96 11.49 29.95
CA VAL A 250 13.35 11.70 30.37
C VAL A 250 13.60 13.11 30.87
N GLN A 251 14.39 13.15 31.93
CA GLN A 251 14.68 14.31 32.76
C GLN A 251 15.99 15.03 32.36
N LYS A 252 16.77 14.51 31.38
CA LYS A 252 18.04 15.11 30.92
C LYS A 252 18.27 14.98 29.39
N PRO A 253 18.82 16.00 28.69
CA PRO A 253 18.96 15.99 27.22
C PRO A 253 19.99 15.00 26.67
N ILE A 254 19.78 14.49 25.45
CA ILE A 254 20.75 13.68 24.68
C ILE A 254 21.72 14.62 23.94
N SER A 255 23.02 14.29 23.94
CA SER A 255 24.06 15.09 23.28
C SER A 255 23.95 15.06 21.74
N LYS A 256 24.53 16.08 21.08
CA LYS A 256 24.54 16.24 19.61
C LYS A 256 25.04 14.98 18.88
N ASP A 257 26.03 14.30 19.44
CA ASP A 257 26.60 13.06 18.87
C ASP A 257 25.60 11.88 18.89
N GLY A 258 24.60 11.90 19.78
CA GLY A 258 23.56 10.87 19.87
C GLY A 258 22.53 10.94 18.74
N PHE A 259 22.45 12.04 18.00
CA PHE A 259 21.52 12.24 16.87
C PHE A 259 22.07 11.78 15.52
N GLU A 260 23.39 11.80 15.32
CA GLU A 260 24.02 11.44 14.03
C GLU A 260 24.07 9.91 13.79
N GLY A 261 23.77 9.10 14.81
CA GLY A 261 23.77 7.63 14.77
C GLY A 261 22.40 6.96 14.65
N ILE A 262 21.35 7.71 14.28
CA ILE A 262 19.97 7.23 14.09
C ILE A 262 19.62 7.23 12.60
#